data_AF-A0A929DVH4-F1
#
_entry.id   AF-A0A929DVH4-F1
#
_cell.length_a   1.000
_cell.length_b   1.000
_cell.length_c   1.000
_cell.angle_alpha   90.00
_cell.angle_beta   90.00
_cell.angle_gamma   90.00
#
_symmetry.space_group_name_H-M   'P 1'
#
loop_
_entity.id
_entity.type
_entity.pdbx_description
1 polymer ?
#
loop_
_entity_poly.entity_id
_entity_poly.type
_entity_poly.pdbx_seq_one_letter_code
_entity_poly.pdbx_strand_id
1 'polypeptide(L)'
;MMNKINCFIPYNTPGLWDETLRELNASKLVNRVYLLGKEQTDTVTEECSFIKTDGSFSTDTIRKISDHSNGAAYALVITRESKISFGMFALDRFLELASGTGSAM
;
A
#
# COMPACT_ATOMS: atom_id res chain seq x y z
N MET A 1 17.64 7.44 -5.56
CA MET A 1 16.28 6.90 -5.44
C MET A 1 16.11 6.41 -4.02
N MET A 2 15.02 6.75 -3.33
CA MET A 2 14.80 6.29 -1.96
C MET A 2 14.26 4.85 -2.01
N ASN A 3 14.99 3.87 -1.47
CA ASN A 3 14.53 2.47 -1.35
C ASN A 3 13.39 2.39 -0.32
N LYS A 4 12.22 2.85 -0.73
CA LYS A 4 10.99 2.91 0.05
C LYS A 4 9.85 2.28 -0.74
N ILE A 5 8.77 2.02 -0.03
CA ILE A 5 7.59 1.35 -0.54
C ILE A 5 6.39 2.29 -0.42
N ASN A 6 5.66 2.50 -1.52
CA ASN A 6 4.30 3.01 -1.48
C ASN A 6 3.33 1.83 -1.38
N CYS A 7 2.46 1.82 -0.38
CA CYS A 7 1.52 0.72 -0.13
C CYS A 7 0.13 1.11 -0.63
N PHE A 8 -0.53 0.23 -1.38
CA PHE A 8 -1.87 0.43 -1.92
C PHE A 8 -2.78 -0.71 -1.44
N ILE A 9 -3.78 -0.35 -0.65
CA ILE A 9 -4.60 -1.30 0.12
C ILE A 9 -6.07 -1.10 -0.22
N PRO A 10 -6.81 -2.15 -0.63
CA PRO A 10 -8.25 -2.05 -0.86
C PRO A 10 -8.95 -1.84 0.48
N TYR A 11 -9.78 -0.82 0.59
CA TYR A 11 -10.45 -0.40 1.83
C TYR A 11 -11.96 -0.30 1.59
N ASN A 12 -12.61 -1.46 1.59
CA ASN A 12 -14.06 -1.61 1.49
C ASN A 12 -14.67 -2.06 2.82
N THR A 13 -13.91 -2.75 3.69
CA THR A 13 -14.37 -3.23 5.00
C THR A 13 -13.69 -2.48 6.14
N PRO A 14 -14.41 -1.61 6.87
CA PRO A 14 -13.87 -0.92 8.04
C PRO A 14 -13.39 -1.91 9.12
N GLY A 15 -12.26 -1.60 9.75
CA GLY A 15 -11.70 -2.40 10.86
C GLY A 15 -10.87 -3.62 10.45
N LEU A 16 -10.95 -4.11 9.20
CA LEU A 16 -10.14 -5.24 8.73
C LEU A 16 -8.63 -4.92 8.74
N TRP A 17 -8.30 -3.66 8.43
CA TRP A 17 -6.95 -3.20 8.16
C TRP A 17 -6.28 -2.50 9.33
N ASP A 18 -6.95 -2.33 10.47
CA ASP A 18 -6.45 -1.49 11.58
C ASP A 18 -5.05 -1.92 12.05
N GLU A 19 -4.89 -3.21 12.31
CA GLU A 19 -3.61 -3.83 12.69
C GLU A 19 -2.56 -3.65 11.59
N THR A 20 -2.92 -3.96 10.35
CA THR A 20 -2.03 -3.87 9.18
C THR A 20 -1.56 -2.42 8.93
N LEU A 21 -2.46 -1.43 9.02
CA LEU A 21 -2.15 -0.02 8.83
C LEU A 21 -1.22 0.49 9.93
N ARG A 22 -1.45 0.07 11.17
CA ARG A 22 -0.55 0.38 12.28
C ARG A 22 0.85 -0.18 12.05
N GLU A 23 0.97 -1.42 11.59
CA GLU A 23 2.27 -2.03 11.25
C GLU A 23 2.97 -1.30 10.09
N LEU A 24 2.23 -0.95 9.04
CA LEU A 24 2.77 -0.24 7.87
C LEU A 24 3.21 1.19 8.22
N ASN A 25 2.41 1.95 8.95
CA ASN A 25 2.75 3.32 9.35
C ASN A 25 3.92 3.36 10.34
N ALA A 26 4.08 2.34 11.19
CA ALA A 26 5.24 2.23 12.07
C ALA A 26 6.54 1.90 11.33
N SER A 27 6.46 1.38 10.10
CA SER A 27 7.62 0.95 9.33
C SER A 27 8.34 2.12 8.68
N LYS A 28 9.63 2.25 8.97
CA LYS A 28 10.52 3.21 8.31
C LYS A 28 10.73 2.89 6.82
N LEU A 29 10.36 1.71 6.32
CA LEU A 29 10.52 1.36 4.91
C LEU A 29 9.36 1.88 4.06
N VAL A 30 8.22 2.15 4.68
CA VAL A 30 7.03 2.69 4.00
C VAL A 30 7.20 4.19 3.82
N ASN A 31 6.92 4.68 2.63
CA ASN A 31 6.88 6.10 2.32
C ASN A 31 5.46 6.65 2.51
N ARG A 32 4.46 5.97 1.94
CA ARG A 32 3.06 6.37 2.06
C ARG A 32 2.13 5.18 1.94
N VAL A 33 1.01 5.24 2.66
CA VAL A 33 -0.07 4.28 2.56
C VAL A 33 -1.27 4.93 1.87
N TYR A 34 -1.74 4.29 0.81
CA TYR A 34 -2.89 4.69 0.01
C TYR A 34 -4.02 3.67 0.17
N LEU A 35 -5.18 4.15 0.57
CA LEU A 35 -6.40 3.35 0.69
C LEU A 35 -7.20 3.48 -0.60
N LEU A 36 -7.54 2.35 -1.23
CA LEU A 36 -8.30 2.28 -2.48
C LEU A 36 -9.75 1.88 -2.16
N GLY A 37 -10.72 2.74 -2.45
CA GLY A 37 -12.12 2.41 -2.20
C GLY A 37 -13.09 3.33 -2.92
N LYS A 38 -14.39 3.03 -2.84
CA LYS A 38 -15.44 3.85 -3.48
C LYS A 38 -15.72 5.16 -2.75
N GLU A 39 -15.72 5.09 -1.42
CA GLU A 39 -16.07 6.20 -0.54
C GLU A 39 -15.04 6.32 0.56
N GLN A 40 -14.60 7.56 0.82
CA GLN A 40 -13.72 7.84 1.93
C GLN A 40 -14.53 7.71 3.22
N THR A 41 -14.06 6.91 4.16
CA THR A 41 -14.65 6.84 5.50
C THR A 41 -14.01 7.91 6.38
N ASP A 42 -14.75 8.44 7.35
CA ASP A 42 -14.23 9.38 8.35
C ASP A 42 -13.11 8.78 9.23
N THR A 43 -12.86 7.47 9.10
CA THR A 43 -11.82 6.73 9.83
C THR A 43 -10.45 6.78 9.15
N VAL A 44 -10.32 7.43 7.99
CA VAL A 44 -9.02 7.60 7.35
C VAL A 44 -8.19 8.62 8.16
N THR A 45 -7.29 8.11 8.99
CA THR A 45 -6.33 8.89 9.78
C THR A 45 -5.45 9.76 8.86
N GLU A 46 -4.98 10.91 9.36
CA GLU A 46 -4.14 11.86 8.59
C GLU A 46 -2.87 11.23 7.98
N GLU A 47 -2.42 10.10 8.52
CA GLU A 47 -1.25 9.35 8.06
C GLU A 47 -1.51 8.55 6.76
N CYS A 48 -2.78 8.31 6.42
CA CYS A 48 -3.18 7.54 5.24
C CYS A 48 -3.87 8.45 4.21
N SER A 49 -3.54 8.27 2.93
CA SER A 49 -4.19 8.99 1.83
C SER A 49 -5.27 8.12 1.18
N PHE A 50 -6.44 8.67 0.89
CA PHE A 50 -7.51 7.94 0.22
C PHE A 50 -7.52 8.21 -1.28
N ILE A 51 -7.61 7.15 -2.09
CA ILE A 51 -7.76 7.21 -3.54
C ILE A 51 -9.11 6.61 -3.89
N LYS A 52 -9.98 7.44 -4.48
CA LYS A 52 -11.28 6.99 -4.96
C LYS A 52 -11.13 6.08 -6.18
N THR A 53 -11.61 4.85 -6.07
CA THR A 53 -11.60 3.81 -7.10
C THR A 53 -12.96 3.13 -7.19
N ASP A 54 -13.17 2.31 -8.22
CA ASP A 54 -14.43 1.55 -8.39
C ASP A 54 -14.56 0.34 -7.45
N GLY A 55 -13.65 0.17 -6.48
CA GLY A 55 -13.64 -0.97 -5.55
C GLY A 55 -13.20 -2.29 -6.17
N SER A 56 -12.68 -2.26 -7.40
CA SER A 56 -12.09 -3.39 -8.11
C SER A 56 -10.73 -3.02 -8.70
N PHE A 57 -9.94 -4.01 -9.07
CA PHE A 57 -8.63 -3.86 -9.74
C PHE A 57 -8.77 -3.55 -11.23
N SER A 58 -9.54 -2.52 -11.54
CA SER A 58 -9.80 -2.04 -12.89
C SER A 58 -8.57 -1.35 -13.50
N THR A 59 -8.53 -1.18 -14.82
CA THR A 59 -7.47 -0.41 -15.50
C THR A 59 -7.35 1.02 -14.95
N ASP A 60 -8.47 1.66 -14.61
CA ASP A 60 -8.49 2.97 -13.95
C ASP A 60 -7.77 2.95 -12.59
N THR A 61 -8.02 1.92 -11.78
CA THR A 61 -7.37 1.72 -10.48
C THR A 61 -5.84 1.60 -10.65
N ILE A 62 -5.38 0.79 -11.61
CA ILE A 62 -3.94 0.64 -11.91
C ILE A 62 -3.33 1.96 -12.37
N ARG A 63 -4.04 2.74 -13.20
CA ARG A 63 -3.57 4.05 -13.65
C ARG A 63 -3.39 5.01 -12.47
N LYS A 64 -4.38 5.08 -11.57
CA LYS A 64 -4.31 5.88 -10.34
C LYS A 64 -3.16 5.44 -9.43
N ILE A 65 -2.92 4.15 -9.28
CA ILE A 65 -1.77 3.62 -8.53
C ILE A 65 -0.47 4.15 -9.14
N SER A 66 -0.33 4.10 -10.47
CA SER A 66 0.85 4.63 -11.18
C SER A 66 1.05 6.12 -10.93
N ASP A 67 -0.01 6.93 -11.07
CA ASP A 67 0.01 8.39 -10.82
C ASP A 67 0.38 8.77 -9.37
N HIS A 68 0.18 7.88 -8.39
CA HIS A 68 0.49 8.11 -6.97
C HIS A 68 1.76 7.37 -6.50
N SER A 69 2.44 6.64 -7.39
CA SER A 69 3.63 5.86 -7.06
C SER A 69 4.91 6.70 -7.00
N ASN A 70 4.84 8.02 -7.26
CA ASN A 70 5.99 8.90 -7.18
C ASN A 70 6.60 8.94 -5.76
N GLY A 71 7.91 9.15 -5.68
CA GLY A 71 8.64 9.32 -4.42
C GLY A 71 9.09 8.03 -3.73
N ALA A 72 8.74 6.85 -4.26
CA ALA A 72 9.22 5.56 -3.79
C ALA A 72 9.77 4.74 -4.97
N ALA A 73 10.71 3.83 -4.69
CA ALA A 73 11.26 2.93 -5.71
C ALA A 73 10.36 1.71 -5.98
N TYR A 74 9.51 1.35 -5.02
CA TYR A 74 8.68 0.16 -5.09
C TYR A 74 7.23 0.47 -4.71
N ALA A 75 6.30 -0.28 -5.30
CA ALA A 75 4.89 -0.28 -4.95
C ALA A 75 4.48 -1.65 -4.42
N LEU A 76 3.88 -1.69 -3.23
CA LEU A 76 3.23 -2.87 -2.68
C LEU A 76 1.72 -2.73 -2.92
N VAL A 77 1.15 -3.62 -3.72
CA VAL A 77 -0.26 -3.53 -4.10
C VAL A 77 -1.00 -4.77 -3.60
N ILE A 78 -1.96 -4.58 -2.71
CA ILE A 78 -2.80 -5.66 -2.18
C ILE A 78 -4.00 -5.83 -3.10
N THR A 79 -4.18 -7.02 -3.67
CA THR A 79 -5.19 -7.27 -4.72
C THR A 79 -6.50 -7.83 -4.19
N ARG A 80 -6.55 -8.24 -2.92
CA ARG A 80 -7.76 -8.76 -2.27
C ARG A 80 -7.90 -8.21 -0.87
N GLU A 81 -9.15 -8.01 -0.48
CA GLU A 81 -9.48 -7.61 0.87
C GLU A 81 -9.53 -8.84 1.79
N SER A 82 -8.46 -9.01 2.56
CA SER A 82 -8.30 -10.12 3.50
C SER A 82 -7.40 -9.67 4.65
N LYS A 83 -7.63 -10.20 5.86
CA LYS A 83 -6.77 -9.91 7.00
C LYS A 83 -5.34 -10.37 6.69
N ILE A 84 -4.40 -9.43 6.73
CA ILE A 84 -2.98 -9.69 6.51
C ILE A 84 -2.22 -9.20 7.75
N SER A 85 -1.40 -10.07 8.32
CA SER A 85 -0.42 -9.68 9.34
C SER A 85 0.96 -9.84 8.73
N PHE A 86 1.76 -8.78 8.79
CA PHE A 86 3.13 -8.84 8.29
C PHE A 86 4.00 -9.51 9.34
N GLY A 87 4.56 -10.69 9.00
CA GLY A 87 5.56 -11.32 9.87
C GLY A 87 6.77 -10.41 10.10
N MET A 88 7.57 -10.74 11.12
CA MET A 88 8.79 -10.00 11.45
C MET A 88 9.68 -9.81 10.20
N PHE A 89 10.12 -8.57 9.96
CA PHE A 89 10.95 -8.19 8.81
C PHE A 89 10.33 -8.48 7.43
N ALA A 90 9.01 -8.68 7.31
CA ALA A 90 8.40 -8.99 6.01
C ALA A 90 8.65 -7.93 4.93
N LEU A 91 8.57 -6.64 5.31
CA LEU A 91 8.84 -5.52 4.39
C LEU A 91 10.33 -5.40 4.03
N ASP A 92 11.21 -5.74 4.97
CA ASP A 92 12.65 -5.74 4.75
C ASP A 92 13.02 -6.79 3.71
N ARG A 93 12.57 -8.03 3.92
CA ARG A 93 12.74 -9.13 2.95
C ARG A 93 12.11 -8.82 1.60
N PHE A 94 10.96 -8.16 1.58
CA PHE A 94 10.32 -7.73 0.33
C PHE A 94 11.24 -6.80 -0.47
N LEU A 95 11.80 -5.80 0.20
CA LEU A 95 12.68 -4.82 -0.42
C LEU A 95 14.03 -5.43 -0.83
N GLU A 96 14.62 -6.28 0.01
CA GLU A 96 15.86 -7.01 -0.30
C GLU A 96 15.68 -7.91 -1.52
N LEU A 97 14.58 -8.65 -1.62
CA LEU A 97 14.30 -9.48 -2.79
C LEU A 97 14.06 -8.62 -4.03
N ALA A 98 13.21 -7.59 -3.94
CA ALA A 98 12.88 -6.74 -5.09
C ALA A 98 14.08 -5.94 -5.63
N SER A 99 15.04 -5.60 -4.76
CA SER A 99 16.30 -4.95 -5.16
C SER A 99 17.35 -5.95 -5.64
N GLY A 100 17.45 -7.13 -5.00
CA GLY A 100 18.43 -8.16 -5.31
C GLY A 100 18.15 -8.92 -6.61
N THR A 101 16.89 -9.05 -7.03
CA THR A 101 16.53 -9.77 -8.27
C THR A 101 16.61 -8.92 -9.54
N GLY A 102 16.92 -7.63 -9.42
CA GLY A 102 16.95 -6.71 -10.57
C GLY A 102 15.56 -6.43 -11.17
N SER A 103 14.46 -6.79 -10.49
CA SER A 103 13.08 -6.60 -10.98
C SER A 103 12.65 -5.14 -11.14
N ALA A 104 13.49 -4.19 -10.76
CA ALA A 104 13.29 -2.75 -10.97
C ALA A 104 13.95 -2.21 -12.26
N MET A 105 14.60 -3.06 -13.05
CA MET A 105 15.25 -2.68 -14.32
C MET A 105 14.46 -3.10 -15.55
#